data_AF-A0A8T3BR57-F1
#
_entry.id   AF-A0A8T3BR57-F1
#
_cell.length_a   1.000
_cell.length_b   1.000
_cell.length_c   1.000
_cell.angle_alpha   90.00
_cell.angle_beta   90.00
_cell.angle_gamma   90.00
#
_symmetry.space_group_name_H-M   'P 1'
#
loop_
_entity.id
_entity.type
_entity.pdbx_description
1 polymer ?
#
loop_
_entity_poly.entity_id
_entity_poly.type
_entity_poly.pdbx_seq_one_letter_code
_entity_poly.pdbx_strand_id
1 'polypeptide(L)'
;MVEKGYIEHQEEAVLSTAQRELLKESRKKDKKAVFFIYQALDETNFEKVASESTSKQAWEILQVAYKGIDKIKKIRLQTLRAEFEALQMKEAENVEDYFTRVLIIVNQLRRYGEALEDIRVIEKILRSVNDKFEHIVVAIEEAKEDNDR
;
A
#
# COMPACT_ATOMS: atom_id res chain seq x y z
N MET A 1 -22.25 -9.66 -2.99
CA MET A 1 -22.60 -10.90 -3.73
C MET A 1 -21.74 -12.09 -3.31
N VAL A 2 -20.52 -11.89 -2.79
CA VAL A 2 -19.66 -12.96 -2.24
C VAL A 2 -19.77 -13.08 -0.70
N GLU A 3 -20.14 -11.99 -0.02
CA GLU A 3 -20.17 -11.86 1.44
C GLU A 3 -21.21 -12.76 2.14
N LYS A 4 -22.27 -13.18 1.44
CA LYS A 4 -23.28 -14.11 1.96
C LYS A 4 -22.92 -15.59 1.75
N GLY A 5 -21.65 -15.87 1.43
CA GLY A 5 -21.22 -17.01 0.61
C GLY A 5 -21.79 -18.39 0.95
N TYR A 6 -21.85 -19.21 -0.10
CA TYR A 6 -22.25 -20.61 -0.12
C TYR A 6 -21.48 -21.42 0.93
N ILE A 7 -22.21 -22.07 1.83
CA ILE A 7 -21.69 -23.05 2.79
C ILE A 7 -22.11 -24.41 2.26
N GLU A 8 -21.13 -25.26 1.97
CA GLU A 8 -21.37 -26.63 1.55
C GLU A 8 -21.82 -27.46 2.76
N HIS A 9 -23.14 -27.58 2.94
CA HIS A 9 -23.69 -28.58 3.86
C HIS A 9 -23.76 -29.93 3.14
N GLN A 10 -22.87 -30.82 3.55
CA GLN A 10 -22.90 -32.25 3.22
C GLN A 10 -24.14 -32.90 3.86
N GLU A 11 -25.28 -32.87 3.18
CA GLU A 11 -26.39 -33.81 3.46
C GLU A 11 -27.38 -33.81 2.26
N GLU A 12 -26.92 -34.31 1.11
CA GLU A 12 -27.75 -34.45 -0.11
C GLU A 12 -28.90 -35.47 0.05
N ALA A 13 -28.92 -36.23 1.16
CA ALA A 13 -29.83 -37.35 1.38
C ALA A 13 -31.27 -36.95 1.81
N VAL A 14 -31.51 -35.71 2.28
CA VAL A 14 -32.83 -35.31 2.84
C VAL A 14 -33.49 -34.13 2.09
N LEU A 15 -32.95 -33.70 0.95
CA LEU A 15 -33.40 -32.48 0.27
C LEU A 15 -34.60 -32.70 -0.66
N SER A 16 -35.62 -31.83 -0.54
CA SER A 16 -36.76 -31.77 -1.46
C SER A 16 -36.34 -31.34 -2.88
N THR A 17 -37.19 -31.61 -3.88
CA THR A 17 -36.97 -31.21 -5.28
C THR A 17 -36.69 -29.71 -5.44
N ALA A 18 -37.38 -28.85 -4.68
CA ALA A 18 -37.16 -27.41 -4.69
C ALA A 18 -35.78 -27.02 -4.10
N GLN A 19 -35.35 -27.69 -3.03
CA GLN A 19 -34.04 -27.45 -2.41
C GLN A 19 -32.88 -27.88 -3.33
N ARG A 20 -33.05 -28.97 -4.10
CA ARG A 20 -32.07 -29.43 -5.08
C ARG A 20 -31.88 -28.45 -6.24
N GLU A 21 -32.96 -27.83 -6.73
CA GLU A 21 -32.86 -26.86 -7.82
C GLU A 21 -32.20 -25.56 -7.37
N LEU A 22 -32.54 -25.06 -6.18
CA LEU A 22 -31.85 -23.92 -5.55
C LEU A 22 -30.35 -24.18 -5.35
N LEU A 23 -29.98 -25.40 -4.92
CA LEU A 23 -28.58 -25.80 -4.76
C LEU A 23 -27.82 -25.77 -6.11
N LYS A 24 -28.42 -26.28 -7.18
CA LYS A 24 -27.83 -26.23 -8.54
C LYS A 24 -27.63 -24.80 -9.02
N GLU A 25 -28.61 -23.93 -8.83
CA GLU A 25 -28.47 -22.52 -9.19
C GLU A 25 -27.36 -21.83 -8.40
N SER A 26 -27.26 -22.10 -7.09
CA SER A 26 -26.21 -21.56 -6.23
C SER A 26 -24.82 -22.00 -6.72
N ARG A 27 -24.65 -23.30 -7.03
CA ARG A 27 -23.39 -23.84 -7.59
C ARG A 27 -23.03 -23.19 -8.93
N LYS A 28 -24.01 -22.94 -9.82
CA LYS A 28 -23.76 -22.23 -11.10
C LYS A 28 -23.29 -20.79 -10.87
N LYS A 29 -23.91 -20.07 -9.94
CA LYS A 29 -23.54 -18.69 -9.58
C LYS A 29 -22.15 -18.64 -8.96
N ASP A 30 -21.83 -19.57 -8.07
CA ASP A 30 -20.51 -19.66 -7.43
C ASP A 30 -19.38 -19.92 -8.44
N LYS A 31 -19.55 -20.90 -9.34
CA LYS A 31 -18.57 -21.16 -10.42
C LYS A 31 -18.33 -19.95 -11.31
N LYS A 32 -19.39 -19.20 -11.63
CA LYS A 32 -19.28 -17.96 -12.40
C LYS A 32 -18.51 -16.88 -11.63
N ALA A 33 -18.72 -16.78 -10.32
CA ALA A 33 -17.99 -15.84 -9.47
C ALA A 33 -16.50 -16.23 -9.35
N VAL A 34 -16.18 -17.51 -9.13
CA VAL A 34 -14.79 -18.02 -9.15
C VAL A 34 -14.10 -17.66 -10.47
N PHE A 35 -14.76 -17.92 -11.59
CA PHE A 35 -14.22 -17.59 -12.92
C PHE A 35 -13.86 -16.11 -13.03
N PHE A 36 -14.76 -15.20 -12.62
CA PHE A 36 -14.48 -13.76 -12.66
C PHE A 36 -13.36 -13.34 -11.70
N ILE A 37 -13.29 -13.95 -10.52
CA ILE A 37 -12.18 -13.71 -9.58
C ILE A 37 -10.86 -14.11 -10.27
N TYR A 38 -10.76 -15.31 -10.83
CA TYR A 38 -9.53 -15.79 -11.47
C TYR A 38 -9.11 -14.96 -12.68
N GLN A 39 -10.06 -14.47 -13.49
CA GLN A 39 -9.77 -13.58 -14.62
C GLN A 39 -9.22 -12.21 -14.20
N ALA A 40 -9.51 -11.77 -12.98
CA ALA A 40 -9.10 -10.45 -12.48
C ALA A 40 -7.75 -10.49 -11.73
N LEU A 41 -7.20 -11.67 -11.47
CA LEU A 41 -5.96 -11.84 -10.71
C LEU A 41 -4.75 -11.90 -11.64
N ASP A 42 -3.62 -11.36 -11.16
CA ASP A 42 -2.31 -11.68 -11.70
C ASP A 42 -1.86 -13.08 -11.25
N GLU A 43 -0.79 -13.60 -11.84
CA GLU A 43 -0.26 -14.95 -11.56
C GLU A 43 0.02 -15.15 -10.06
N THR A 44 0.65 -14.17 -9.41
CA THR A 44 0.99 -14.23 -7.98
C THR A 44 -0.23 -14.29 -7.07
N ASN A 45 -1.31 -13.56 -7.37
CA ASN A 45 -2.51 -13.61 -6.55
C ASN A 45 -3.41 -14.79 -6.93
N PHE A 46 -3.36 -15.27 -8.17
CA PHE A 46 -4.03 -16.49 -8.61
C PHE A 46 -3.51 -17.72 -7.86
N GLU A 47 -2.18 -17.90 -7.76
CA GLU A 47 -1.58 -19.03 -7.05
C GLU A 47 -2.04 -19.14 -5.59
N LYS A 48 -2.30 -18.01 -4.93
CA LYS A 48 -2.79 -17.97 -3.53
C LYS A 48 -4.20 -18.50 -3.34
N VAL A 49 -5.02 -18.50 -4.39
CA VAL A 49 -6.43 -18.92 -4.34
C VAL A 49 -6.74 -20.09 -5.26
N ALA A 50 -5.77 -20.58 -6.03
CA ALA A 50 -5.96 -21.63 -7.03
C ALA A 50 -6.47 -22.95 -6.44
N SER A 51 -6.21 -23.21 -5.15
CA SER A 51 -6.70 -24.38 -4.41
C SER A 51 -8.16 -24.28 -3.96
N GLU A 52 -8.77 -23.09 -4.02
CA GLU A 52 -10.07 -22.86 -3.42
C GLU A 52 -11.23 -23.32 -4.31
N SER A 53 -12.17 -24.03 -3.68
CA SER A 53 -13.29 -24.68 -4.38
C SER A 53 -14.51 -23.77 -4.52
N THR A 54 -14.56 -22.67 -3.76
CA THR A 54 -15.69 -21.73 -3.75
C THR A 54 -15.24 -20.28 -3.91
N SER A 55 -16.11 -19.45 -4.48
CA SER A 55 -15.82 -18.01 -4.62
C SER A 55 -15.66 -17.30 -3.28
N LYS A 56 -16.35 -17.80 -2.24
CA LYS A 56 -16.26 -17.27 -0.87
C LYS A 56 -14.87 -17.44 -0.29
N GLN A 57 -14.31 -18.65 -0.35
CA GLN A 57 -12.98 -18.95 0.17
C GLN A 57 -11.90 -18.14 -0.55
N ALA A 58 -11.93 -18.14 -1.88
CA ALA A 58 -11.02 -17.33 -2.69
C ALA A 58 -11.09 -15.84 -2.29
N TRP A 59 -12.30 -15.30 -2.11
CA TRP A 59 -12.49 -13.92 -1.69
C TRP A 59 -12.00 -13.62 -0.27
N GLU A 60 -12.23 -14.51 0.70
CA GLU A 60 -11.74 -14.36 2.07
C GLU A 60 -10.21 -14.35 2.13
N ILE A 61 -9.54 -15.23 1.39
CA ILE A 61 -8.08 -15.26 1.28
C ILE A 61 -7.55 -13.95 0.69
N LEU A 62 -8.12 -13.49 -0.43
CA LEU A 62 -7.75 -12.21 -1.03
C LEU A 62 -7.96 -11.07 -0.04
N GLN A 63 -9.09 -11.03 0.65
CA GLN A 63 -9.39 -9.97 1.62
C GLN A 63 -8.35 -9.92 2.74
N VAL A 64 -7.93 -11.07 3.26
CA VAL A 64 -6.85 -11.17 4.26
C VAL A 64 -5.52 -10.71 3.67
N ALA A 65 -5.16 -11.18 2.47
CA ALA A 65 -3.91 -10.82 1.80
C ALA A 65 -3.82 -9.31 1.53
N TYR A 66 -4.85 -8.69 0.94
CA TYR A 66 -4.89 -7.25 0.66
C TYR A 66 -4.89 -6.40 1.94
N LYS A 67 -5.62 -6.80 2.99
CA LYS A 67 -5.51 -6.16 4.32
C LYS A 67 -4.09 -6.27 4.88
N GLY A 68 -3.43 -7.41 4.68
CA GLY A 68 -2.02 -7.62 5.04
C GLY A 68 -1.09 -6.65 4.31
N ILE A 69 -1.28 -6.50 3.00
CA ILE A 69 -0.54 -5.55 2.15
C ILE A 69 -0.73 -4.12 2.66
N ASP A 70 -1.96 -3.70 2.96
CA ASP A 70 -2.24 -2.37 3.50
C ASP A 70 -1.56 -2.13 4.85
N LYS A 71 -1.53 -3.13 5.74
CA LYS A 71 -0.82 -3.06 7.01
C LYS A 71 0.69 -2.91 6.80
N ILE A 72 1.28 -3.72 5.92
CA ILE A 72 2.71 -3.64 5.60
C ILE A 72 3.06 -2.27 5.00
N LYS A 73 2.24 -1.77 4.07
CA LYS A 73 2.38 -0.43 3.48
C LYS A 73 2.36 0.66 4.56
N LYS A 74 1.43 0.60 5.50
CA LYS A 74 1.36 1.55 6.64
C LYS A 74 2.59 1.47 7.53
N ILE A 75 3.05 0.27 7.88
CA ILE A 75 4.27 0.09 8.69
C ILE A 75 5.47 0.70 7.97
N ARG A 76 5.62 0.39 6.67
CA ARG A 76 6.74 0.92 5.87
C ARG A 76 6.71 2.44 5.76
N LEU A 77 5.53 3.04 5.58
CA LEU A 77 5.38 4.50 5.62
C LEU A 77 5.82 5.08 6.96
N GLN A 78 5.44 4.48 8.09
CA GLN A 78 5.85 4.96 9.41
C GLN A 78 7.36 4.87 9.61
N THR A 79 8.00 3.78 9.17
CA THR A 79 9.47 3.66 9.19
C THR A 79 10.12 4.78 8.37
N LEU A 80 9.63 5.04 7.15
CA LEU A 80 10.19 6.08 6.28
C LEU A 80 9.99 7.49 6.84
N ARG A 81 8.87 7.76 7.51
CA ARG A 81 8.64 9.04 8.20
C ARG A 81 9.64 9.24 9.31
N ALA A 82 9.87 8.22 10.13
CA ALA A 82 10.89 8.28 11.18
C ALA A 82 12.29 8.49 10.60
N GLU A 83 12.64 7.81 9.50
CA GLU A 83 13.91 8.02 8.79
C GLU A 83 14.04 9.45 8.23
N PHE A 84 12.96 10.00 7.65
CA PHE A 84 12.92 11.37 7.14
C PHE A 84 13.04 12.40 8.28
N GLU A 85 12.35 12.20 9.39
CA GLU A 85 12.41 13.08 10.57
C GLU A 85 13.79 13.07 11.22
N ALA A 86 14.41 11.89 11.35
CA ALA A 86 15.75 11.72 11.90
C ALA A 86 16.87 12.15 10.94
N LEU A 87 16.54 12.48 9.69
CA LEU A 87 17.53 12.81 8.68
C LEU A 87 18.33 14.06 9.07
N GLN A 88 19.65 13.92 9.08
CA GLN A 88 20.62 14.96 9.41
C GLN A 88 21.87 14.76 8.56
N MET A 89 22.45 15.86 8.10
CA MET A 89 23.72 15.87 7.38
C MET A 89 24.85 15.58 8.36
N LYS A 90 25.68 14.58 8.04
CA LYS A 90 26.82 14.22 8.92
C LYS A 90 27.96 15.22 8.73
N GLU A 91 28.79 15.40 9.74
CA GLU A 91 29.90 16.39 9.71
C GLU A 91 30.92 16.20 8.57
N ALA A 92 31.13 14.95 8.16
CA ALA A 92 32.06 14.55 7.09
C ALA A 92 31.34 14.13 5.79
N GLU A 93 30.02 14.25 5.74
CA GLU A 93 29.24 13.96 4.54
C GLU A 93 29.29 15.16 3.60
N ASN A 94 29.45 14.91 2.29
CA ASN A 94 29.34 15.97 1.30
C ASN A 94 27.86 16.28 1.00
N VAL A 95 27.61 17.45 0.41
CA VAL A 95 26.26 17.92 0.14
C VAL A 95 25.53 16.98 -0.83
N GLU A 96 26.19 16.50 -1.88
CA GLU A 96 25.59 15.63 -2.90
C GLU A 96 25.09 14.29 -2.33
N ASP A 97 25.90 13.66 -1.48
CA ASP A 97 25.56 12.41 -0.79
C ASP A 97 24.35 12.61 0.13
N TYR A 98 24.33 13.73 0.86
CA TYR A 98 23.21 14.08 1.71
C TYR A 98 21.92 14.29 0.91
N PHE A 99 21.96 15.09 -0.16
CA PHE A 99 20.81 15.29 -1.06
C PHE A 99 20.33 13.99 -1.68
N THR A 100 21.25 13.10 -2.06
CA THR A 100 20.92 11.77 -2.59
C THR A 100 20.14 10.95 -1.56
N ARG A 101 20.55 10.95 -0.29
CA ARG A 101 19.82 10.28 0.80
C ARG A 101 18.42 10.87 1.01
N VAL A 102 18.29 12.19 1.01
CA VAL A 102 16.99 12.88 1.09
C VAL A 102 16.07 12.38 -0.04
N LEU A 103 16.57 12.42 -1.28
CA LEU A 103 15.80 12.06 -2.46
C LEU A 103 15.36 10.60 -2.44
N ILE A 104 16.21 9.68 -1.99
CA ILE A 104 15.86 8.26 -1.82
C ILE A 104 14.65 8.12 -0.89
N ILE A 105 14.67 8.76 0.28
CA ILE A 105 13.59 8.65 1.27
C ILE A 105 12.31 9.31 0.75
N VAL A 106 12.41 10.50 0.16
CA VAL A 106 11.26 11.23 -0.42
C VAL A 106 10.59 10.41 -1.52
N ASN A 107 11.37 9.82 -2.43
CA ASN A 107 10.85 8.98 -3.50
C ASN A 107 10.19 7.71 -2.96
N GLN A 108 10.74 7.11 -1.90
CA GLN A 108 10.11 5.97 -1.25
C GLN A 108 8.77 6.35 -0.59
N LEU A 109 8.70 7.46 0.14
CA LEU A 109 7.46 7.98 0.73
C LEU A 109 6.38 8.18 -0.33
N ARG A 110 6.73 8.87 -1.43
CA ARG A 110 5.82 9.11 -2.58
C ARG A 110 5.35 7.81 -3.23
N ARG A 111 6.27 6.85 -3.44
CA ARG A 111 5.94 5.53 -3.99
C ARG A 111 4.97 4.75 -3.12
N TYR A 112 5.05 4.90 -1.80
CA TYR A 112 4.09 4.31 -0.87
C TYR A 112 2.82 5.17 -0.68
N GLY A 113 2.60 6.20 -1.51
CA GLY A 113 1.37 6.96 -1.58
C GLY A 113 1.29 8.15 -0.63
N GLU A 114 2.42 8.60 -0.08
CA GLU A 114 2.45 9.83 0.71
C GLU A 114 2.55 11.06 -0.21
N ALA A 115 1.59 11.99 -0.05
CA ALA A 115 1.63 13.29 -0.71
C ALA A 115 2.60 14.21 0.05
N LEU A 116 3.89 14.09 -0.24
CA LEU A 116 4.93 14.94 0.34
C LEU A 116 5.26 16.11 -0.60
N GLU A 117 4.79 17.29 -0.21
CA GLU A 117 5.03 18.55 -0.93
C GLU A 117 6.52 18.92 -0.94
N ASP A 118 6.98 19.51 -2.05
CA ASP A 118 8.38 19.90 -2.23
C ASP A 118 8.84 20.92 -1.18
N ILE A 119 7.95 21.84 -0.77
CA ILE A 119 8.27 22.83 0.26
C ILE A 119 8.66 22.16 1.59
N ARG A 120 7.97 21.07 1.98
CA ARG A 120 8.28 20.32 3.19
C ARG A 120 9.63 19.60 3.09
N VAL A 121 10.03 19.20 1.89
CA VAL A 121 11.36 18.62 1.63
C VAL A 121 12.44 19.70 1.75
N ILE A 122 12.23 20.86 1.14
CA ILE A 122 13.16 22.00 1.19
C ILE A 122 13.35 22.45 2.64
N GLU A 123 12.28 22.69 3.38
CA GLU A 123 12.39 23.07 4.80
C GLU A 123 13.10 21.98 5.63
N LYS A 124 12.89 20.70 5.31
CA LYS A 124 13.61 19.61 6.00
C LYS A 124 15.11 19.71 5.72
N ILE A 125 15.51 19.93 4.47
CA ILE A 125 16.91 20.10 4.07
C ILE A 125 17.54 21.28 4.82
N LEU A 126 16.90 22.45 4.79
CA LEU A 126 17.40 23.66 5.46
C LEU A 126 17.60 23.46 6.96
N ARG A 127 16.65 22.79 7.65
CA ARG A 127 16.73 22.48 9.08
C ARG A 127 17.72 21.36 9.45
N SER A 128 18.34 20.69 8.48
CA SER A 128 19.18 19.52 8.76
C SER A 128 20.48 19.46 7.98
N VAL A 129 20.83 20.56 7.31
CA VAL A 129 22.18 20.82 6.80
C VAL A 129 23.08 21.23 7.98
N ASN A 130 24.36 20.93 7.91
CA ASN A 130 25.32 21.28 8.97
C ASN A 130 25.55 22.80 9.05
N ASP A 131 25.85 23.33 10.24
CA ASP A 131 26.16 24.74 10.55
C ASP A 131 27.18 25.37 9.60
N LYS A 132 28.09 24.57 9.01
CA LYS A 132 29.02 25.03 7.95
C LYS A 132 28.31 25.67 6.74
N PHE A 133 27.04 25.35 6.52
CA PHE A 133 26.20 25.85 5.44
C PHE A 133 25.11 26.82 5.92
N GLU A 134 25.13 27.24 7.19
CA GLU A 134 24.13 28.13 7.79
C GLU A 134 24.03 29.47 7.05
N HIS A 135 25.17 30.01 6.59
CA HIS A 135 25.21 31.21 5.75
C HIS A 135 24.47 31.06 4.41
N ILE A 136 24.37 29.85 3.86
CA ILE A 136 23.61 29.57 2.63
C ILE A 136 22.11 29.51 2.95
N VAL A 137 21.74 28.91 4.09
CA VAL A 137 20.35 28.84 4.56
C VAL A 137 19.78 30.26 4.73
N VAL A 138 20.50 31.12 5.44
CA VAL A 138 20.09 32.52 5.67
C VAL A 138 19.89 33.27 4.35
N ALA A 139 20.84 33.15 3.40
CA ALA A 139 20.72 33.81 2.10
C ALA A 139 19.51 33.34 1.29
N ILE A 140 19.16 32.05 1.37
CA ILE A 140 17.98 31.50 0.68
C ILE A 140 16.67 31.98 1.33
N GLU A 141 16.63 32.05 2.66
CA GLU A 141 15.46 32.54 3.40
C GLU A 141 15.22 34.04 3.14
N GLU A 142 16.26 34.86 3.20
CA GLU A 142 16.17 36.30 2.89
C GLU A 142 15.72 36.55 1.44
N ALA A 143 16.25 35.81 0.47
CA ALA A 143 15.84 35.93 -0.93
C ALA A 143 14.37 35.55 -1.16
N LYS A 144 13.81 34.66 -0.32
CA LYS A 144 12.39 34.30 -0.37
C LYS A 144 11.52 35.43 0.20
N GLU A 145 11.92 36.04 1.31
CA GLU A 145 11.20 37.17 1.91
C GLU A 145 11.15 38.40 0.98
N ASP A 146 12.24 38.66 0.25
CA ASP A 146 12.29 39.77 -0.71
C ASP A 146 11.38 39.55 -1.93
N ASN A 147 11.08 38.30 -2.28
CA ASN A 147 10.24 37.96 -3.44
C ASN A 147 8.73 37.95 -3.12
N ASP A 148 8.38 37.93 -1.83
CA ASP A 148 7.00 37.98 -1.32
C ASP A 148 6.56 39.41 -0.88
N ARG A 149 7.44 40.42 -1.05
CA ARG A 149 7.17 41.86 -0.79
C ARG A 149 6.67 42.62 -2.01
#